data_AF-A0A7C3L9H6-F1
#
_entry.id   AF-A0A7C3L9H6-F1
#
_cell.length_a   1.000
_cell.length_b   1.000
_cell.length_c   1.000
_cell.angle_alpha   90.00
_cell.angle_beta   90.00
_cell.angle_gamma   90.00
#
_symmetry.space_group_name_H-M   'P 1'
#
loop_
_entity.id
_entity.type
_entity.pdbx_description
1 polymer ?
#
loop_
_entity_poly.entity_id
_entity_poly.type
_entity_poly.pdbx_seq_one_letter_code
_entity_poly.pdbx_strand_id
1 'polypeptide(L)'
;MERCPVCRARLREEVQLCRRCGSDISLLYEIERQAEQLIAAAVQAWAAADPQSAVRLARRSLSLKDNAGVRVILRFLEQSEGTID
;
A
#
# COMPACT_ATOMS: atom_id res chain seq x y z
N MET A 1 -1.23 0.04 10.53
CA MET A 1 -1.09 1.27 11.33
C MET A 1 -0.87 0.89 12.78
N GLU A 2 0.12 1.47 13.48
CA GLU A 2 0.45 1.06 14.86
C GLU A 2 -0.09 2.00 15.95
N ARG A 3 -0.40 3.25 15.58
CA ARG A 3 -0.82 4.30 16.52
C ARG A 3 -1.94 5.15 15.93
N CYS A 4 -2.86 5.59 16.80
CA CYS A 4 -3.90 6.54 16.45
C CYS A 4 -3.27 7.89 16.05
N PRO A 5 -3.62 8.47 14.89
CA PRO A 5 -3.05 9.75 14.47
C PRO A 5 -3.51 10.92 15.35
N VAL A 6 -4.66 10.80 16.00
CA VAL A 6 -5.24 11.85 16.86
C VAL A 6 -4.59 11.87 18.23
N CYS A 7 -4.64 10.75 18.97
CA CYS A 7 -4.21 10.70 20.37
C CYS A 7 -2.92 9.89 20.62
N ARG A 8 -2.30 9.35 19.57
CA ARG A 8 -1.06 8.55 19.60
C ARG A 8 -1.11 7.27 20.44
N ALA A 9 -2.30 6.87 20.90
CA ALA A 9 -2.51 5.58 21.54
C ALA A 9 -2.08 4.45 20.61
N ARG A 10 -1.47 3.41 21.18
CA ARG A 10 -1.18 2.19 20.42
C ARG A 10 -2.50 1.54 20.02
N LEU A 11 -2.65 1.27 18.73
CA LEU A 11 -3.79 0.53 18.22
C LEU A 11 -3.51 -0.97 18.40
N ARG A 12 -4.54 -1.71 18.80
CA ARG A 12 -4.51 -3.18 18.83
C ARG A 12 -5.52 -3.64 17.78
N GLU A 13 -5.09 -4.53 16.89
CA GLU A 13 -5.91 -5.06 15.78
C GLU A 13 -6.49 -3.97 14.86
N GLU A 14 -7.27 -4.37 13.86
CA GLU A 14 -8.04 -3.46 13.00
C GLU A 14 -9.33 -3.04 13.70
N VAL A 15 -9.23 -2.04 14.59
CA VAL A 15 -10.39 -1.47 15.28
C VAL A 15 -10.94 -0.28 14.50
N GLN A 16 -12.26 -0.19 14.35
CA GLN A 16 -12.90 0.92 13.63
C GLN A 16 -12.78 2.24 14.42
N LEU A 17 -12.87 2.16 15.74
CA LEU A 17 -12.76 3.32 16.64
C LEU A 17 -11.54 3.20 17.56
N CYS A 18 -10.86 4.31 17.78
CA CYS A 18 -9.80 4.37 18.77
C CYS A 18 -10.38 4.21 20.18
N ARG A 19 -9.99 3.14 20.90
CA ARG A 19 -10.45 2.88 22.27
C ARG A 19 -10.06 3.96 23.30
N ARG A 20 -9.14 4.87 22.97
CA ARG A 20 -8.72 5.96 23.86
C ARG A 20 -9.46 7.27 23.61
N CYS A 21 -9.53 7.72 22.35
CA CYS A 21 -10.09 9.04 22.03
C CYS A 21 -11.40 8.99 21.25
N GLY A 22 -11.90 7.80 20.90
CA GLY A 22 -13.15 7.62 20.17
C GLY A 22 -13.10 8.01 18.69
N SER A 23 -11.96 8.48 18.18
CA SER A 23 -11.83 8.82 16.75
C SER A 23 -12.11 7.60 15.90
N ASP A 24 -12.93 7.79 14.86
CA ASP A 24 -13.06 6.83 13.78
C ASP A 24 -11.74 6.79 12.99
N ILE A 25 -11.25 5.58 12.78
CA ILE A 25 -10.03 5.27 12.04
C ILE A 25 -10.27 4.16 11.01
N SER A 26 -11.52 3.75 10.79
CA SER A 26 -11.94 2.75 9.80
C SER A 26 -11.38 3.03 8.40
N LEU A 27 -11.54 4.28 7.93
CA LEU A 27 -11.07 4.73 6.63
C LEU A 27 -9.56 4.59 6.48
N LEU A 28 -8.81 4.74 7.57
CA LEU A 28 -7.36 4.62 7.52
C LEU A 28 -6.93 3.16 7.33
N TYR A 29 -7.57 2.21 8.00
CA TYR A 29 -7.34 0.78 7.75
C TYR A 29 -7.73 0.38 6.34
N GLU A 30 -8.84 0.92 5.84
CA GLU A 30 -9.29 0.67 4.48
C GLU A 30 -8.26 1.16 3.44
N ILE A 31 -7.68 2.34 3.64
CA ILE A 31 -6.59 2.85 2.80
C ILE A 31 -5.36 1.93 2.85
N GLU A 32 -4.98 1.43 4.04
CA GLU A 32 -3.86 0.48 4.16
C GLU A 32 -4.14 -0.83 3.41
N ARG A 33 -5.34 -1.39 3.58
CA ARG A 33 -5.78 -2.61 2.89
C ARG A 33 -5.77 -2.42 1.38
N GLN A 34 -6.27 -1.28 0.89
CA GLN A 34 -6.22 -0.96 -0.54
C GLN A 34 -4.79 -0.85 -1.06
N ALA A 35 -3.88 -0.22 -0.31
CA ALA A 35 -2.47 -0.13 -0.68
C ALA A 35 -1.83 -1.53 -0.82
N GLU A 36 -2.16 -2.45 0.09
CA GLU A 36 -1.68 -3.84 0.08
C GLU A 36 -2.27 -4.65 -1.08
N GLN A 37 -3.55 -4.45 -1.39
CA GLN A 37 -4.19 -5.09 -2.55
C GLN A 37 -3.59 -4.61 -3.88
N LEU A 38 -3.27 -3.32 -3.99
CA LEU A 38 -2.63 -2.76 -5.17
C LEU A 38 -1.23 -3.34 -5.42
N ILE A 39 -0.44 -3.58 -4.37
CA ILE A 39 0.88 -4.20 -4.56
C ILE A 39 0.76 -5.68 -4.95
N ALA A 40 -0.21 -6.42 -4.39
CA ALA A 40 -0.49 -7.78 -4.82
C ALA A 40 -0.91 -7.83 -6.30
N ALA A 41 -1.78 -6.91 -6.72
CA ALA A 41 -2.20 -6.78 -8.12
C ALA A 41 -1.02 -6.38 -9.04
N ALA A 42 -0.10 -5.53 -8.57
CA ALA A 42 1.09 -5.16 -9.33
C ALA A 42 1.98 -6.37 -9.62
N VAL A 43 2.19 -7.24 -8.63
CA VAL A 43 2.96 -8.48 -8.78
C VAL A 43 2.27 -9.44 -9.75
N GLN A 44 0.94 -9.55 -9.68
CA GLN A 44 0.17 -10.37 -10.63
C GLN A 44 0.26 -9.85 -12.07
N ALA A 45 0.16 -8.53 -12.27
CA ALA A 45 0.33 -7.91 -13.58
C ALA A 45 1.73 -8.15 -14.15
N TRP A 46 2.76 -8.05 -13.31
CA TRP A 46 4.13 -8.38 -13.70
C TRP A 46 4.26 -9.84 -14.13
N ALA A 47 3.71 -10.78 -13.36
CA ALA A 47 3.72 -12.21 -13.70
C ALA A 47 2.95 -12.53 -14.99
N ALA A 48 1.96 -11.69 -15.35
CA ALA A 48 1.20 -11.78 -16.59
C ALA A 48 1.88 -11.06 -17.78
N ALA A 49 3.15 -10.66 -17.65
CA ALA A 49 3.90 -9.88 -18.64
C ALA A 49 3.21 -8.55 -19.04
N ASP A 50 2.50 -7.92 -18.10
CA ASP A 50 1.95 -6.57 -18.23
C ASP A 50 2.72 -5.59 -17.32
N PRO A 51 3.92 -5.15 -17.76
CA PRO A 51 4.79 -4.34 -16.93
C PRO A 51 4.25 -2.93 -16.71
N GLN A 52 3.50 -2.38 -17.68
CA GLN A 52 2.87 -1.07 -17.56
C GLN A 52 1.82 -1.06 -16.44
N SER A 53 0.95 -2.08 -16.37
CA SER A 53 -0.01 -2.19 -15.27
C SER A 53 0.68 -2.41 -13.94
N ALA A 54 1.75 -3.21 -13.89
CA ALA A 54 2.53 -3.43 -12.67
C ALA A 54 3.08 -2.11 -12.10
N VAL A 55 3.71 -1.29 -12.95
CA VAL A 55 4.24 0.03 -12.56
C VAL A 55 3.11 0.96 -12.08
N ARG A 56 1.99 1.04 -12.82
CA ARG A 56 0.85 1.89 -12.42
C ARG A 56 0.27 1.49 -11.07
N LEU A 57 0.08 0.20 -10.83
CA LEU A 57 -0.48 -0.34 -9.59
C LEU A 57 0.46 -0.09 -8.40
N ALA A 58 1.77 -0.29 -8.58
CA ALA A 58 2.77 0.00 -7.55
C ALA A 58 2.82 1.50 -7.21
N ARG A 59 2.77 2.40 -8.21
CA ARG A 59 2.66 3.86 -8.00
C ARG A 59 1.39 4.22 -7.23
N ARG A 60 0.26 3.60 -7.58
CA ARG A 60 -1.02 3.85 -6.88
C ARG A 60 -0.95 3.41 -5.41
N SER A 61 -0.34 2.26 -5.11
CA SER A 61 -0.09 1.81 -3.74
C SER A 61 0.69 2.85 -2.93
N LEU A 62 1.78 3.40 -3.50
CA LEU A 62 2.58 4.45 -2.85
C LEU A 62 1.82 5.76 -2.63
N SER A 63 0.87 6.10 -3.50
CA SER A 63 0.03 7.29 -3.31
C SER A 63 -0.93 7.16 -2.12
N LEU A 64 -1.26 5.94 -1.70
CA LEU A 64 -2.10 5.67 -0.53
C LEU A 64 -1.27 5.55 0.74
N LYS A 65 -0.13 4.88 0.66
CA LYS A 65 0.75 4.65 1.80
C LYS A 65 2.19 4.65 1.36
N ASP A 66 2.96 5.59 1.90
CA ASP A 66 4.39 5.61 1.67
C ASP A 66 5.05 4.39 2.34
N ASN A 67 5.59 3.48 1.53
CA ASN A 67 6.16 2.23 1.99
C ASN A 67 7.51 1.98 1.32
N ALA A 68 8.55 1.82 2.13
CA ALA A 68 9.91 1.62 1.63
C ALA A 68 10.07 0.36 0.77
N GLY A 69 9.42 -0.74 1.15
CA GLY A 69 9.41 -1.98 0.37
C GLY A 69 8.74 -1.80 -0.99
N VAL A 70 7.61 -1.09 -1.04
CA VAL A 70 6.90 -0.81 -2.30
C VAL A 70 7.74 0.09 -3.22
N ARG A 71 8.51 1.05 -2.68
CA ARG A 71 9.47 1.84 -3.49
C ARG A 71 10.56 1.00 -4.13
N VAL A 72 11.07 0.00 -3.42
CA VAL A 72 12.07 -0.94 -3.97
C VAL A 72 11.44 -1.74 -5.11
N ILE A 73 10.23 -2.26 -4.92
CA ILE A 73 9.49 -2.98 -5.97
C ILE A 73 9.25 -2.09 -7.18
N LEU A 74 8.75 -0.86 -6.99
CA LEU A 74 8.51 0.06 -8.10
C LEU A 74 9.77 0.32 -8.93
N ARG A 75 10.90 0.58 -8.26
CA ARG A 75 12.19 0.79 -8.94
C ARG A 75 12.60 -0.43 -9.76
N PHE A 76 12.41 -1.64 -9.22
CA PHE A 76 12.68 -2.87 -9.95
C PHE A 76 11.79 -2.99 -11.21
N LEU A 77 10.48 -2.73 -11.08
CA LEU A 77 9.54 -2.80 -12.20
C LEU A 77 9.88 -1.79 -13.30
N GLU A 78 10.22 -0.54 -12.93
CA GLU A 78 10.59 0.52 -13.87
C GLU A 78 11.91 0.22 -14.61
N GLN A 79 12.87 -0.45 -13.95
CA GLN A 79 14.11 -0.89 -14.60
C GLN A 79 13.89 -2.07 -15.55
N SER A 80 12.89 -2.91 -15.24
CA SER A 80 12.64 -4.16 -15.96
C SER A 80 11.72 -3.94 -17.18
N GLU A 81 10.91 -2.87 -17.21
CA GLU A 81 10.15 -2.44 -18.40
C GLU A 81 11.03 -2.27 -19.64
N GLY A 82 12.29 -1.85 -19.46
CA GLY A 82 13.23 -1.62 -20.56
C GLY A 82 14.00 -2.84 -21.05
N THR A 83 13.79 -4.03 -20.46
CA THR A 83 14.58 -5.25 -20.76
C THR A 83 13.76 -6.35 -21.45
N ILE A 84 12.47 -6.11 -21.70
CA ILE A 84 11.61 -7.05 -22.42
C ILE A 84 11.63 -6.67 -23.90
N ASP A 85 12.69 -7.08 -24.60
CA ASP A 85 12.81 -7.13 -26.06
C ASP A 85 13.49 -8.46 -26.45
#